data_AF-A0A846YHF5-F1
#
_entry.id   AF-A0A846YHF5-F1
#
_cell.length_a   1.000
_cell.length_b   1.000
_cell.length_c   1.000
_cell.angle_alpha   90.00
_cell.angle_beta   90.00
_cell.angle_gamma   90.00
#
_symmetry.space_group_name_H-M   'P 1'
#
loop_
_entity.id
_entity.type
_entity.pdbx_description
1 polymer ?
#
loop_
_entity_poly.entity_id
_entity_poly.type
_entity_poly.pdbx_seq_one_letter_code
_entity_poly.pdbx_strand_id
1 'polypeptide(L)'
;MSSERIVVVTGASRGAGKGIALALGETGATVYVTGRTQHEGDAPLPGTVFATAGEITRRGGRGVPVVLDHRDDAQVEALFAGVREKHGRLDILVNNALAVPDALTRKGPFWEKPLSLLDLLDVGMRSSYVTSYYAAPLLVANGAGLVVNTSSFGGTCYMHGPAYGAGKAAVDKMAHDMAVDFRPWNVAVVSIWMGLLVTERTLAAFAADPGAYDGLAATAESPEFTGRVIDALARDPELMNRTGQVLIGAEIAQELGVEDTQGRRPPSHRPFLGDPPVFSAAVID
;
A
#
# COMPACT_ATOMS: atom_id res chain seq x y z
N MET A 1 -13.73 -18.84 -15.77
CA MET A 1 -14.20 -17.44 -15.69
C MET A 1 -13.79 -16.95 -14.31
N SER A 2 -12.75 -16.11 -14.20
CA SER A 2 -12.37 -15.58 -12.89
C SER A 2 -13.51 -14.70 -12.40
N SER A 3 -14.03 -14.97 -11.21
CA SER A 3 -15.00 -14.08 -10.56
C SER A 3 -14.40 -12.66 -10.45
N GLU A 4 -15.24 -11.65 -10.62
CA GLU A 4 -14.88 -10.26 -10.32
C GLU A 4 -14.31 -10.16 -8.90
N ARG A 5 -13.12 -9.55 -8.75
CA ARG A 5 -12.51 -9.27 -7.44
C ARG A 5 -13.01 -7.95 -6.89
N ILE A 6 -13.27 -7.91 -5.59
CA ILE A 6 -13.61 -6.73 -4.81
C ILE A 6 -12.36 -6.29 -4.05
N VAL A 7 -11.88 -5.09 -4.36
CA VAL A 7 -10.62 -4.55 -3.86
C VAL A 7 -10.87 -3.22 -3.16
N VAL A 8 -10.23 -3.00 -2.01
CA VAL A 8 -10.15 -1.68 -1.37
C VAL A 8 -8.70 -1.22 -1.37
N VAL A 9 -8.43 -0.02 -1.89
CA VAL A 9 -7.09 0.61 -1.83
C VAL A 9 -7.17 1.91 -1.04
N THR A 10 -6.39 2.00 0.03
CA THR A 10 -6.37 3.21 0.88
C THR A 10 -5.43 4.28 0.34
N GLY A 11 -5.87 5.54 0.37
CA GLY A 11 -5.06 6.67 -0.12
C GLY A 11 -4.79 6.62 -1.63
N ALA A 12 -5.80 6.28 -2.42
CA ALA A 12 -5.68 5.97 -3.83
C ALA A 12 -6.00 7.14 -4.79
N SER A 13 -6.11 8.37 -4.28
CA SER A 13 -6.40 9.53 -5.14
C SER A 13 -5.22 9.94 -6.04
N ARG A 14 -3.98 9.55 -5.68
CA ARG A 14 -2.73 9.89 -6.38
C ARG A 14 -1.56 8.96 -5.98
N GLY A 15 -0.39 9.13 -6.59
CA GLY A 15 0.85 8.44 -6.22
C GLY A 15 0.75 6.90 -6.27
N ALA A 16 1.43 6.24 -5.32
CA ALA A 16 1.47 4.79 -5.21
C ALA A 16 0.08 4.15 -5.17
N GLY A 17 -0.82 4.67 -4.32
CA GLY A 17 -2.17 4.13 -4.17
C GLY A 17 -2.98 4.19 -5.45
N LYS A 18 -2.86 5.30 -6.20
CA LYS A 18 -3.49 5.42 -7.53
C LYS A 18 -2.94 4.37 -8.48
N GLY A 19 -1.62 4.25 -8.60
CA GLY A 19 -1.01 3.27 -9.50
C GLY A 19 -1.38 1.83 -9.15
N ILE A 20 -1.39 1.48 -7.86
CA ILE A 20 -1.86 0.17 -7.39
C ILE A 20 -3.32 -0.07 -7.79
N ALA A 21 -4.19 0.91 -7.55
CA ALA A 21 -5.61 0.82 -7.89
C ALA A 21 -5.85 0.68 -9.40
N LEU A 22 -5.04 1.36 -10.23
CA LEU A 22 -5.09 1.25 -11.68
C LEU A 22 -4.67 -0.13 -12.19
N ALA A 23 -3.55 -0.65 -11.71
CA ALA A 23 -3.06 -1.97 -12.10
C ALA A 23 -4.03 -3.10 -11.69
N LEU A 24 -4.65 -3.00 -10.50
CA LEU A 24 -5.70 -3.94 -10.09
C LEU A 24 -7.01 -3.73 -10.88
N GLY A 25 -7.30 -2.50 -11.27
CA GLY A 25 -8.43 -2.16 -12.14
C GLY A 25 -8.32 -2.78 -13.53
N GLU A 26 -7.13 -2.78 -14.14
CA GLU A 26 -6.83 -3.37 -15.45
C GLU A 26 -7.19 -4.86 -15.55
N THR A 27 -7.32 -5.56 -14.42
CA THR A 27 -7.71 -6.97 -14.40
C THR A 27 -9.23 -7.19 -14.39
N GLY A 28 -10.02 -6.12 -14.49
CA GLY A 28 -11.48 -6.17 -14.41
C GLY A 28 -12.04 -6.16 -12.99
N ALA A 29 -11.25 -5.77 -11.97
CA ALA A 29 -11.72 -5.73 -10.58
C ALA A 29 -12.65 -4.53 -10.30
N THR A 30 -13.55 -4.69 -9.32
CA THR A 30 -14.18 -3.56 -8.64
C THR A 30 -13.19 -3.03 -7.60
N VAL A 31 -12.78 -1.77 -7.74
CA VAL A 31 -11.77 -1.13 -6.89
C VAL A 31 -12.35 0.09 -6.19
N TYR A 32 -12.45 0.00 -4.86
CA TYR A 32 -12.79 1.12 -3.99
C TYR A 32 -11.57 2.01 -3.79
N VAL A 33 -11.67 3.24 -4.28
CA VAL A 33 -10.63 4.26 -4.26
C VAL A 33 -10.93 5.22 -3.12
N THR A 34 -10.21 5.11 -2.01
CA THR A 34 -10.46 5.93 -0.82
C THR A 34 -9.46 7.08 -0.69
N GLY A 35 -9.90 8.21 -0.16
CA GLY A 35 -9.07 9.38 0.10
C GLY A 35 -9.89 10.63 0.36
N ARG A 36 -9.24 11.75 0.69
CA ARG A 36 -9.93 12.99 1.09
C ARG A 36 -10.22 13.94 -0.06
N THR A 37 -9.37 13.92 -1.09
CA THR A 37 -9.45 14.87 -2.21
C THR A 37 -10.60 14.48 -3.15
N GLN A 38 -11.63 15.31 -3.19
CA GLN A 38 -12.80 15.13 -4.03
C GLN A 38 -12.68 15.94 -5.33
N HIS A 39 -12.21 17.18 -5.24
CA HIS A 39 -12.01 18.10 -6.35
C HIS A 39 -10.54 18.50 -6.50
N GLU A 40 -10.13 18.85 -7.72
CA GLU A 40 -8.79 19.41 -7.94
C GLU A 40 -8.64 20.71 -7.14
N GLY A 41 -7.51 20.87 -6.45
CA GLY A 41 -7.26 21.98 -5.54
C GLY A 41 -7.58 21.72 -4.07
N ASP A 42 -8.32 20.66 -3.72
CA ASP A 42 -8.56 20.29 -2.30
C ASP A 42 -7.26 19.88 -1.56
N ALA A 43 -6.20 19.57 -2.31
CA ALA A 43 -4.88 19.28 -1.78
C ALA A 43 -3.78 19.90 -2.68
N PRO A 44 -2.55 20.12 -2.15
CA PRO A 44 -1.46 20.72 -2.93
C PRO A 44 -1.01 19.90 -4.13
N LEU A 45 -1.23 18.57 -4.11
CA LEU A 45 -0.87 17.67 -5.21
C LEU A 45 -2.13 17.28 -6.01
N PRO A 46 -2.01 17.17 -7.35
CA PRO A 46 -3.15 16.87 -8.22
C PRO A 46 -3.73 15.47 -7.98
N GLY A 47 -4.94 15.24 -8.49
CA GLY A 47 -5.58 13.92 -8.51
C GLY A 47 -6.61 13.72 -7.41
N THR A 48 -7.79 13.22 -7.78
CA THR A 48 -8.93 12.99 -6.88
C THR A 48 -9.33 11.52 -6.86
N VAL A 49 -10.13 11.13 -5.86
CA VAL A 49 -10.73 9.78 -5.83
C VAL A 49 -11.61 9.53 -7.05
N PHE A 50 -12.37 10.55 -7.50
CA PHE A 50 -13.25 10.46 -8.66
C PHE A 50 -12.47 10.32 -9.98
N ALA A 51 -11.40 11.10 -10.17
CA ALA A 51 -10.56 11.01 -11.35
C ALA A 51 -9.91 9.63 -11.47
N THR A 52 -9.41 9.10 -10.35
CA THR A 52 -8.81 7.76 -10.32
C THR A 52 -9.85 6.67 -10.57
N ALA A 53 -11.03 6.72 -9.94
CA ALA A 53 -12.10 5.76 -10.20
C ALA A 53 -12.59 5.78 -11.66
N GLY A 54 -12.68 6.98 -12.27
CA GLY A 54 -13.00 7.12 -13.68
C GLY A 54 -11.96 6.49 -14.60
N GLU A 55 -10.67 6.66 -14.28
CA GLU A 55 -9.58 6.02 -15.03
C GLU A 55 -9.59 4.49 -14.89
N ILE A 56 -9.82 3.95 -13.69
CA ILE A 56 -10.01 2.49 -13.48
C ILE A 56 -11.11 1.96 -14.39
N THR A 57 -12.23 2.68 -14.47
CA THR A 57 -13.38 2.30 -15.30
C THR A 57 -13.03 2.33 -16.80
N ARG A 58 -12.26 3.34 -17.25
CA ARG A 58 -11.76 3.39 -18.64
C ARG A 58 -10.82 2.24 -18.98
N ARG A 59 -10.10 1.70 -17.99
CA ARG A 59 -9.16 0.58 -18.15
C ARG A 59 -9.79 -0.81 -18.04
N GLY A 60 -11.11 -0.89 -17.94
CA GLY A 60 -11.86 -2.15 -17.98
C GLY A 60 -12.25 -2.72 -16.61
N GLY A 61 -11.85 -2.06 -15.51
CA GLY A 61 -12.34 -2.36 -14.17
C GLY A 61 -13.59 -1.56 -13.82
N ARG A 62 -13.95 -1.56 -12.53
CA ARG A 62 -14.99 -0.68 -11.98
C ARG A 62 -14.42 0.12 -10.82
N GLY A 63 -14.21 1.42 -11.03
CA GLY A 63 -13.75 2.31 -9.97
C GLY A 63 -14.92 2.80 -9.11
N VAL A 64 -14.79 2.69 -7.80
CA VAL A 64 -15.76 3.21 -6.82
C VAL A 64 -15.08 4.29 -5.98
N PRO A 65 -15.32 5.59 -6.24
CA PRO A 65 -14.72 6.64 -5.43
C PRO A 65 -15.39 6.70 -4.06
N VAL A 66 -14.59 6.80 -3.00
CA VAL A 66 -15.09 7.00 -1.63
C VAL A 66 -14.30 8.12 -0.97
N VAL A 67 -14.98 9.21 -0.65
CA VAL A 67 -14.38 10.35 0.05
C VAL A 67 -14.45 10.07 1.55
N LEU A 68 -13.28 9.92 2.19
CA LEU A 68 -13.18 9.76 3.65
C LEU A 68 -11.80 10.17 4.19
N ASP A 69 -11.73 10.47 5.48
CA ASP A 69 -10.47 10.59 6.23
C ASP A 69 -10.21 9.31 7.04
N HIS A 70 -9.05 8.68 6.79
CA HIS A 70 -8.61 7.47 7.49
C HIS A 70 -8.22 7.70 8.97
N ARG A 71 -8.29 8.95 9.46
CA ARG A 71 -8.26 9.27 10.89
C ARG A 71 -9.60 9.04 11.61
N ASP A 72 -10.70 9.01 10.85
CA ASP A 72 -12.05 8.91 11.40
C ASP A 72 -12.55 7.47 11.28
N ASP A 73 -12.53 6.74 12.40
CA ASP A 73 -12.92 5.34 12.46
C ASP A 73 -14.37 5.11 12.01
N ALA A 74 -15.28 6.06 12.25
CA ALA A 74 -16.68 5.94 11.84
C ALA A 74 -16.83 6.01 10.31
N GLN A 75 -16.01 6.82 9.65
CA GLN A 75 -15.99 6.86 8.18
C GLN A 75 -15.38 5.57 7.59
N VAL A 76 -14.35 5.00 8.23
CA VAL A 76 -13.78 3.71 7.82
C VAL A 76 -14.78 2.57 8.04
N GLU A 77 -15.50 2.56 9.16
CA GLU A 77 -16.59 1.61 9.40
C GLU A 77 -17.67 1.72 8.32
N ALA A 78 -18.10 2.94 8.00
CA ALA A 78 -19.13 3.20 6.98
C ALA A 78 -18.71 2.69 5.59
N LEU A 79 -17.43 2.84 5.23
CA LEU A 79 -16.88 2.24 4.00
C LEU A 79 -17.13 0.73 3.96
N PHE A 80 -16.69 -0.01 4.98
CA PHE A 80 -16.80 -1.46 4.98
C PHE A 80 -18.22 -1.96 5.20
N ALA A 81 -19.07 -1.20 5.90
CA ALA A 81 -20.52 -1.46 5.93
C ALA A 81 -21.12 -1.40 4.52
N GLY A 82 -20.73 -0.41 3.71
CA GLY A 82 -21.17 -0.31 2.32
C GLY A 82 -20.61 -1.42 1.41
N VAL A 83 -19.36 -1.84 1.61
CA VAL A 83 -18.78 -3.00 0.90
C VAL A 83 -19.55 -4.28 1.26
N ARG A 84 -19.85 -4.48 2.55
CA ARG A 84 -20.64 -5.61 3.04
C ARG A 84 -22.03 -5.65 2.42
N GLU A 85 -22.74 -4.53 2.41
CA GLU A 85 -24.09 -4.44 1.84
C GLU A 85 -24.10 -4.79 0.34
N LYS A 86 -23.11 -4.29 -0.41
CA LYS A 86 -23.06 -4.46 -1.87
C LYS A 86 -22.53 -5.81 -2.33
N HIS A 87 -21.57 -6.38 -1.60
CA HIS A 87 -20.79 -7.54 -2.06
C HIS A 87 -20.79 -8.70 -1.08
N GLY A 88 -20.98 -8.46 0.22
CA GLY A 88 -20.90 -9.47 1.28
C GLY A 88 -19.50 -10.03 1.54
N ARG A 89 -18.49 -9.60 0.78
CA ARG A 89 -17.11 -10.12 0.81
C ARG A 89 -16.09 -9.06 0.40
N LEU A 90 -14.81 -9.34 0.65
CA LEU A 90 -13.67 -8.58 0.14
C LEU A 90 -12.58 -9.57 -0.30
N ASP A 91 -11.98 -9.35 -1.47
CA ASP A 91 -10.92 -10.22 -1.98
C ASP A 91 -9.53 -9.67 -1.63
N ILE A 92 -9.33 -8.35 -1.76
CA ILE A 92 -8.04 -7.71 -1.50
C ILE A 92 -8.21 -6.40 -0.72
N LEU A 93 -7.46 -6.26 0.36
CA LEU A 93 -7.25 -4.97 1.04
C LEU A 93 -5.81 -4.51 0.79
N VAL A 94 -5.64 -3.28 0.32
CA VAL A 94 -4.33 -2.62 0.25
C VAL A 94 -4.31 -1.41 1.18
N ASN A 95 -3.61 -1.56 2.31
CA ASN A 95 -3.28 -0.49 3.24
C ASN A 95 -2.10 0.31 2.69
N ASN A 96 -2.41 1.44 2.06
CA ASN A 96 -1.43 2.34 1.45
C ASN A 96 -1.51 3.79 1.95
N ALA A 97 -2.63 4.22 2.53
CA ALA A 97 -2.79 5.59 3.03
C ALA A 97 -1.68 5.95 4.03
N LEU A 98 -1.02 7.08 3.77
CA LEU A 98 0.04 7.62 4.62
C LEU A 98 -0.08 9.14 4.67
N ALA A 99 -0.13 9.72 5.86
CA ALA A 99 0.14 11.14 6.03
C ALA A 99 1.65 11.36 5.90
N VAL A 100 2.04 12.22 4.95
CA VAL A 100 3.45 12.55 4.69
C VAL A 100 3.64 14.03 4.99
N PRO A 101 4.06 14.39 6.22
CA PRO A 101 4.34 15.77 6.58
C PRO A 101 5.54 16.32 5.79
N ASP A 102 5.51 17.61 5.44
CA ASP A 102 6.56 18.24 4.62
C ASP A 102 7.95 18.18 5.26
N ALA A 103 8.01 18.16 6.59
CA ALA A 103 9.26 18.05 7.34
C ALA A 103 9.89 16.64 7.32
N LEU A 104 9.27 15.63 6.69
CA LEU A 104 9.76 14.25 6.70
C LEU A 104 11.20 14.15 6.17
N THR A 105 11.48 14.82 5.06
CA THR A 105 12.80 14.79 4.39
C THR A 105 13.80 15.79 4.97
N ARG A 106 13.40 16.63 5.95
CA ARG A 106 14.30 17.55 6.64
C ARG A 106 15.41 16.76 7.33
N LYS A 107 16.67 17.11 7.03
CA LYS A 107 17.86 16.54 7.67
C LYS A 107 18.00 17.05 9.12
N GLY A 108 18.68 16.27 9.94
CA GLY A 108 18.93 16.57 11.36
C GLY A 108 18.37 15.50 12.30
N PRO A 109 18.75 15.56 13.59
CA PRO A 109 18.27 14.63 14.59
C PRO A 109 16.79 14.82 14.90
N PHE A 110 16.13 13.78 15.39
CA PHE A 110 14.66 13.79 15.54
C PHE A 110 14.16 14.86 16.53
N TRP A 111 14.94 15.23 17.54
CA TRP A 111 14.58 16.26 18.53
C TRP A 111 14.60 17.69 17.96
N GLU A 112 15.10 17.89 16.75
CA GLU A 112 15.07 19.18 16.04
C GLU A 112 13.99 19.24 14.94
N LYS A 113 13.25 18.14 14.75
CA LYS A 113 12.15 18.03 13.79
C LYS A 113 10.80 18.25 14.49
N PRO A 114 9.78 18.75 13.78
CA PRO A 114 8.48 19.00 14.40
C PRO A 114 7.78 17.71 14.82
N LEU A 115 7.02 17.76 15.92
CA LEU A 115 6.24 16.63 16.43
C LEU A 115 5.13 16.16 15.47
N SER A 116 4.71 17.01 14.52
CA SER A 116 3.76 16.62 13.46
C SER A 116 4.25 15.48 12.57
N LEU A 117 5.52 15.07 12.67
CA LEU A 117 5.97 13.81 12.09
C LEU A 117 5.24 12.59 12.64
N LEU A 118 4.67 12.66 13.84
CA LEU A 118 3.89 11.56 14.42
C LEU A 118 2.55 11.34 13.70
N ASP A 119 2.07 12.30 12.90
CA ASP A 119 0.85 12.15 12.11
C ASP A 119 0.88 10.95 11.14
N LEU A 120 2.09 10.50 10.74
CA LEU A 120 2.26 9.28 9.93
C LEU A 120 1.90 8.00 10.70
N LEU A 121 1.97 8.04 12.03
CA LEU A 121 1.53 6.94 12.88
C LEU A 121 0.01 6.89 12.95
N ASP A 122 -0.67 8.04 12.90
CA ASP A 122 -2.14 8.10 12.84
C ASP A 122 -2.65 7.62 11.48
N VAL A 123 -2.12 8.16 10.38
CA VAL A 123 -2.43 7.72 9.02
C VAL A 123 -1.20 7.08 8.42
N GLY A 124 -1.16 5.75 8.46
CA GLY A 124 -0.03 4.91 8.04
C GLY A 124 0.05 3.66 8.89
N MET A 125 0.21 3.83 10.22
CA MET A 125 0.20 2.71 11.17
C MET A 125 -1.22 2.44 11.69
N ARG A 126 -1.77 3.35 12.51
CA ARG A 126 -3.08 3.19 13.17
C ARG A 126 -4.20 2.99 12.15
N SER A 127 -4.27 3.83 11.13
CA SER A 127 -5.30 3.69 10.08
C SER A 127 -5.25 2.32 9.37
N SER A 128 -4.07 1.73 9.20
CA SER A 128 -3.92 0.40 8.59
C SER A 128 -4.49 -0.68 9.50
N TYR A 129 -4.28 -0.57 10.81
CA TYR A 129 -4.93 -1.46 11.78
C TYR A 129 -6.46 -1.33 11.73
N VAL A 130 -6.99 -0.11 11.81
CA VAL A 130 -8.44 0.15 11.79
C VAL A 130 -9.08 -0.34 10.49
N THR A 131 -8.42 -0.10 9.36
CA THR A 131 -8.89 -0.57 8.05
C THR A 131 -8.90 -2.10 7.99
N SER A 132 -7.83 -2.76 8.44
CA SER A 132 -7.79 -4.23 8.52
C SER A 132 -8.84 -4.79 9.47
N TYR A 133 -9.10 -4.14 10.61
CA TYR A 133 -10.10 -4.54 11.58
C TYR A 133 -11.51 -4.60 10.96
N TYR A 134 -11.93 -3.55 10.25
CA TYR A 134 -13.25 -3.52 9.61
C TYR A 134 -13.32 -4.36 8.32
N ALA A 135 -12.19 -4.59 7.65
CA ALA A 135 -12.11 -5.48 6.49
C ALA A 135 -12.14 -6.97 6.86
N ALA A 136 -11.61 -7.33 8.04
CA ALA A 136 -11.38 -8.73 8.43
C ALA A 136 -12.63 -9.61 8.30
N PRO A 137 -13.84 -9.20 8.77
CA PRO A 137 -15.03 -10.03 8.60
C PRO A 137 -15.38 -10.32 7.14
N LEU A 138 -15.10 -9.40 6.23
CA LEU A 138 -15.39 -9.54 4.79
C LEU A 138 -14.37 -10.44 4.08
N LEU A 139 -13.10 -10.35 4.49
CA LEU A 139 -12.02 -11.22 4.00
C LEU A 139 -12.27 -12.66 4.46
N VAL A 140 -12.62 -12.83 5.74
CA VAL A 140 -12.97 -14.13 6.32
C VAL A 140 -14.20 -14.74 5.63
N ALA A 141 -15.25 -13.95 5.39
CA ALA A 141 -16.45 -14.40 4.69
C ALA A 141 -16.18 -14.86 3.25
N ASN A 142 -15.12 -14.35 2.61
CA ASN A 142 -14.71 -14.78 1.27
C ASN A 142 -14.08 -16.19 1.26
N GLY A 143 -13.55 -16.66 2.39
CA GLY A 143 -12.86 -17.96 2.51
C GLY A 143 -11.47 -18.01 1.84
N ALA A 144 -11.02 -16.91 1.27
CA ALA A 144 -9.67 -16.66 0.80
C ALA A 144 -9.48 -15.13 0.65
N GLY A 145 -8.26 -14.60 0.79
CA GLY A 145 -8.05 -13.18 0.56
C GLY A 145 -6.60 -12.74 0.72
N LEU A 146 -6.36 -11.47 0.43
CA LEU A 146 -5.03 -10.87 0.54
C LEU A 146 -5.11 -9.48 1.19
N VAL A 147 -4.42 -9.30 2.30
CA VAL A 147 -4.15 -7.99 2.90
C VAL A 147 -2.70 -7.60 2.59
N VAL A 148 -2.50 -6.40 2.09
CA VAL A 148 -1.19 -5.86 1.75
C VAL A 148 -0.97 -4.57 2.51
N ASN A 149 0.09 -4.50 3.30
CA ASN A 149 0.59 -3.26 3.87
C ASN A 149 1.71 -2.70 2.99
N THR A 150 1.59 -1.47 2.50
CA THR A 150 2.70 -0.83 1.78
C THR A 150 3.73 -0.28 2.76
N SER A 151 4.95 -0.77 2.63
CA SER A 151 6.03 -0.48 3.56
C SER A 151 7.32 -0.14 2.83
N SER A 152 8.42 -0.08 3.57
CA SER A 152 9.69 0.45 3.10
C SER A 152 10.82 -0.14 3.93
N PHE A 153 11.99 -0.24 3.31
CA PHE A 153 13.26 -0.54 3.98
C PHE A 153 13.53 0.32 5.23
N GLY A 154 12.92 1.51 5.34
CA GLY A 154 12.99 2.31 6.56
C GLY A 154 12.48 1.61 7.83
N GLY A 155 11.77 0.48 7.72
CA GLY A 155 11.42 -0.37 8.85
C GLY A 155 12.62 -1.07 9.52
N THR A 156 13.74 -1.24 8.80
CA THR A 156 14.96 -1.89 9.32
C THR A 156 16.20 -1.02 9.23
N CYS A 157 16.28 -0.11 8.25
CA CYS A 157 17.39 0.84 8.12
C CYS A 157 17.00 2.24 8.58
N TYR A 158 18.00 3.09 8.85
CA TYR A 158 17.72 4.48 9.18
C TYR A 158 17.19 5.23 7.95
N MET A 159 15.94 5.67 8.01
CA MET A 159 15.32 6.46 6.96
C MET A 159 14.36 7.50 7.57
N HIS A 160 14.57 8.78 7.27
CA HIS A 160 13.70 9.91 7.66
C HIS A 160 13.41 10.11 9.16
N GLY A 161 14.07 9.36 10.05
CA GLY A 161 13.97 9.48 11.50
C GLY A 161 13.04 8.45 12.14
N PRO A 162 12.99 8.42 13.48
CA PRO A 162 12.41 7.31 14.24
C PRO A 162 10.89 7.17 14.06
N ALA A 163 10.15 8.27 13.86
CA ALA A 163 8.71 8.18 13.63
C ALA A 163 8.41 7.37 12.35
N TYR A 164 9.09 7.70 11.24
CA TYR A 164 8.92 6.99 9.97
C TYR A 164 9.32 5.52 10.08
N GLY A 165 10.51 5.24 10.62
CA GLY A 165 10.99 3.87 10.76
C GLY A 165 10.12 3.03 11.68
N ALA A 166 9.70 3.58 12.83
CA ALA A 166 8.78 2.89 13.75
C ALA A 166 7.42 2.61 13.09
N GLY A 167 6.87 3.57 12.33
CA GLY A 167 5.62 3.37 11.59
C GLY A 167 5.72 2.25 10.54
N LYS A 168 6.84 2.16 9.82
CA LYS A 168 7.06 1.10 8.83
C LYS A 168 7.33 -0.26 9.47
N ALA A 169 8.15 -0.32 10.51
CA ALA A 169 8.35 -1.54 11.31
C ALA A 169 7.04 -2.04 11.93
N ALA A 170 6.15 -1.13 12.36
CA ALA A 170 4.87 -1.49 12.94
C ALA A 170 3.94 -2.16 11.91
N VAL A 171 3.85 -1.65 10.67
CA VAL A 171 3.02 -2.30 9.64
C VAL A 171 3.60 -3.65 9.17
N ASP A 172 4.93 -3.80 9.23
CA ASP A 172 5.61 -5.07 8.99
C ASP A 172 5.26 -6.11 10.07
N LYS A 173 5.33 -5.70 11.35
CA LYS A 173 4.96 -6.55 12.48
C LYS A 173 3.45 -6.87 12.50
N MET A 174 2.59 -5.91 12.13
CA MET A 174 1.16 -6.16 11.97
C MET A 174 0.89 -7.23 10.92
N ALA A 175 1.62 -7.25 9.79
CA ALA A 175 1.44 -8.29 8.79
C ALA A 175 1.76 -9.68 9.36
N HIS A 176 2.86 -9.78 10.12
CA HIS A 176 3.25 -11.00 10.80
C HIS A 176 2.19 -11.50 11.80
N ASP A 177 1.69 -10.61 12.66
CA ASP A 177 0.74 -10.98 13.71
C ASP A 177 -0.64 -11.31 13.16
N MET A 178 -1.17 -10.45 12.27
CA MET A 178 -2.47 -10.68 11.65
C MET A 178 -2.50 -11.99 10.86
N ALA A 179 -1.36 -12.42 10.30
CA ALA A 179 -1.28 -13.70 9.59
C ALA A 179 -1.56 -14.90 10.50
N VAL A 180 -1.31 -14.82 11.80
CA VAL A 180 -1.68 -15.87 12.77
C VAL A 180 -3.20 -16.01 12.83
N ASP A 181 -3.90 -14.88 13.03
CA ASP A 181 -5.36 -14.83 13.14
C ASP A 181 -6.07 -15.23 11.83
N PHE A 182 -5.50 -14.84 10.69
CA PHE A 182 -6.08 -15.06 9.37
C PHE A 182 -5.81 -16.45 8.79
N ARG A 183 -4.80 -17.18 9.29
CA ARG A 183 -4.38 -18.47 8.72
C ARG A 183 -5.52 -19.51 8.65
N PRO A 184 -6.38 -19.69 9.67
CA PRO A 184 -7.51 -20.64 9.59
C PRO A 184 -8.53 -20.32 8.49
N TRP A 185 -8.54 -19.09 7.99
CA TRP A 185 -9.50 -18.58 7.02
C TRP A 185 -8.91 -18.42 5.62
N ASN A 186 -7.69 -18.90 5.39
CA ASN A 186 -6.98 -18.81 4.12
C ASN A 186 -6.83 -17.36 3.60
N VAL A 187 -6.70 -16.40 4.52
CA VAL A 187 -6.41 -15.00 4.20
C VAL A 187 -4.92 -14.77 4.41
N ALA A 188 -4.22 -14.38 3.34
CA ALA A 188 -2.82 -14.02 3.42
C ALA A 188 -2.67 -12.55 3.84
N VAL A 189 -1.66 -12.26 4.66
CA VAL A 189 -1.26 -10.89 4.97
C VAL A 189 0.21 -10.73 4.70
N VAL A 190 0.60 -9.72 3.93
CA VAL A 190 2.00 -9.44 3.61
C VAL A 190 2.29 -7.95 3.75
N SER A 191 3.54 -7.63 4.06
CA SER A 191 4.05 -6.27 3.90
C SER A 191 4.92 -6.22 2.65
N ILE A 192 4.71 -5.24 1.77
CA ILE A 192 5.53 -5.07 0.56
C ILE A 192 6.40 -3.83 0.69
N TRP A 193 7.71 -4.03 0.69
CA TRP A 193 8.70 -2.99 0.54
C TRP A 193 8.82 -2.59 -0.93
N MET A 194 8.45 -1.35 -1.20
CA MET A 194 8.57 -0.76 -2.53
C MET A 194 9.94 -0.09 -2.70
N GLY A 195 10.40 -0.01 -3.94
CA GLY A 195 11.54 0.81 -4.32
C GLY A 195 11.20 2.29 -4.40
N LEU A 196 12.08 3.05 -5.04
CA LEU A 196 11.82 4.46 -5.31
C LEU A 196 10.72 4.59 -6.35
N LEU A 197 9.57 5.16 -5.97
CA LEU A 197 8.44 5.36 -6.87
C LEU A 197 8.52 6.71 -7.60
N VAL A 198 8.24 6.70 -8.90
CA VAL A 198 8.01 7.91 -9.70
C VAL A 198 6.60 8.45 -9.45
N THR A 199 6.39 9.14 -8.32
CA THR A 199 5.11 9.78 -7.98
C THR A 199 5.12 11.28 -8.28
N GLU A 200 3.95 11.91 -8.27
CA GLU A 200 3.82 13.36 -8.40
C GLU A 200 4.64 14.10 -7.32
N ARG A 201 4.70 13.55 -6.10
CA ARG A 201 5.52 14.08 -5.01
C ARG A 201 7.02 13.94 -5.31
N THR A 202 7.44 12.77 -5.79
CA THR A 202 8.85 12.50 -6.12
C THR A 202 9.33 13.40 -7.27
N LEU A 203 8.51 13.54 -8.31
CA LEU A 203 8.80 14.43 -9.45
C LEU A 203 8.88 15.90 -9.01
N ALA A 204 7.99 16.35 -8.14
CA ALA A 204 8.06 17.70 -7.56
C ALA A 204 9.35 17.92 -6.75
N ALA A 205 9.81 16.90 -6.00
CA ALA A 205 11.07 16.94 -5.28
C ALA A 205 12.29 16.96 -6.24
N PHE A 206 12.26 16.17 -7.31
CA PHE A 206 13.32 16.15 -8.33
C PHE A 206 13.44 17.49 -9.05
N ALA A 207 12.31 18.14 -9.35
CA ALA A 207 12.32 19.47 -9.96
C ALA A 207 12.94 20.54 -9.03
N ALA A 208 12.85 20.36 -7.72
CA ALA A 208 13.41 21.26 -6.73
C ALA A 208 14.92 21.05 -6.50
N ASP A 209 15.45 19.84 -6.74
CA ASP A 209 16.88 19.51 -6.61
C ASP A 209 17.31 18.47 -7.68
N PRO A 210 17.57 18.90 -8.94
CA PRO A 210 17.83 17.98 -10.05
C PRO A 210 19.08 17.10 -9.88
N GLY A 211 20.13 17.61 -9.22
CA GLY A 211 21.41 16.91 -9.09
C GLY A 211 21.44 15.83 -8.00
N ALA A 212 20.54 15.89 -7.01
CA ALA A 212 20.47 14.90 -5.94
C ALA A 212 19.94 13.53 -6.40
N TYR A 213 19.41 13.44 -7.62
CA TYR A 213 18.68 12.26 -8.12
C TYR A 213 19.16 11.73 -9.47
N ASP A 214 20.32 12.19 -9.95
CA ASP A 214 20.93 11.65 -11.17
C ASP A 214 21.15 10.13 -11.05
N GLY A 215 20.63 9.38 -12.02
CA GLY A 215 20.67 7.91 -12.07
C GLY A 215 19.56 7.18 -11.29
N LEU A 216 18.87 7.84 -10.34
CA LEU A 216 17.79 7.22 -9.57
C LEU A 216 16.50 7.01 -10.38
N ALA A 217 16.27 7.81 -11.42
CA ALA A 217 15.13 7.62 -12.33
C ALA A 217 15.21 6.28 -13.11
N ALA A 218 16.42 5.79 -13.39
CA ALA A 218 16.62 4.55 -14.13
C ALA A 218 16.28 3.30 -13.31
N THR A 219 16.39 3.38 -11.98
CA THR A 219 16.05 2.30 -11.05
C THR A 219 14.66 2.46 -10.42
N ALA A 220 13.96 3.55 -10.72
CA ALA A 220 12.68 3.88 -10.13
C ALA A 220 11.53 3.03 -10.70
N GLU A 221 10.69 2.56 -9.78
CA GLU A 221 9.46 1.84 -10.03
C GLU A 221 8.35 2.79 -10.51
N SER A 222 7.55 2.37 -11.47
CA SER A 222 6.31 3.08 -11.75
C SER A 222 5.32 2.92 -10.58
N PRO A 223 4.40 3.87 -10.37
CA PRO A 223 3.34 3.72 -9.37
C PRO A 223 2.48 2.47 -9.55
N GLU A 224 2.39 1.92 -10.77
CA GLU A 224 1.59 0.72 -11.07
C GLU A 224 2.29 -0.58 -10.68
N PHE A 225 3.63 -0.56 -10.54
CA PHE A 225 4.43 -1.77 -10.37
C PHE A 225 3.95 -2.63 -9.20
N THR A 226 3.79 -2.03 -8.02
CA THR A 226 3.33 -2.74 -6.83
C THR A 226 1.95 -3.35 -7.03
N GLY A 227 1.02 -2.68 -7.75
CA GLY A 227 -0.29 -3.26 -8.05
C GLY A 227 -0.21 -4.49 -8.96
N ARG A 228 0.72 -4.50 -9.92
CA ARG A 228 1.00 -5.68 -10.76
C ARG A 228 1.57 -6.84 -9.94
N VAL A 229 2.43 -6.56 -8.97
CA VAL A 229 2.95 -7.56 -8.03
C VAL A 229 1.85 -8.12 -7.13
N ILE A 230 0.98 -7.26 -6.59
CA ILE A 230 -0.17 -7.67 -5.78
C ILE A 230 -1.12 -8.56 -6.59
N ASP A 231 -1.36 -8.22 -7.85
CA ASP A 231 -2.17 -9.05 -8.73
C ASP A 231 -1.58 -10.46 -8.94
N ALA A 232 -0.26 -10.53 -9.18
CA ALA A 232 0.41 -11.81 -9.34
C ALA A 232 0.39 -12.64 -8.05
N LEU A 233 0.60 -12.02 -6.89
CA LEU A 233 0.46 -12.66 -5.58
C LEU A 233 -0.95 -13.20 -5.36
N ALA A 234 -1.99 -12.43 -5.69
CA ALA A 234 -3.37 -12.85 -5.54
C ALA A 234 -3.75 -14.05 -6.45
N ARG A 235 -2.97 -14.32 -7.50
CA ARG A 235 -3.13 -15.46 -8.42
C ARG A 235 -2.18 -16.62 -8.08
N ASP A 236 -1.24 -16.43 -7.17
CA ASP A 236 -0.25 -17.44 -6.79
C ASP A 236 -0.92 -18.53 -5.93
N PRO A 237 -0.95 -19.80 -6.38
CA PRO A 237 -1.48 -20.90 -5.55
C PRO A 237 -0.70 -21.10 -4.24
N GLU A 238 0.55 -20.65 -4.18
CA GLU A 238 1.43 -20.76 -3.01
C GLU A 238 1.42 -19.48 -2.14
N LEU A 239 0.45 -18.57 -2.34
CA LEU A 239 0.35 -17.29 -1.62
C LEU A 239 0.44 -17.46 -0.09
N MET A 240 -0.18 -18.50 0.47
CA MET A 240 -0.16 -18.75 1.92
C MET A 240 1.21 -19.14 2.47
N ASN A 241 2.17 -19.55 1.64
CA ASN A 241 3.55 -19.74 2.09
C ASN A 241 4.21 -18.40 2.44
N ARG A 242 3.68 -17.29 1.91
CA ARG A 242 4.20 -15.93 2.10
C ARG A 242 3.47 -15.15 3.18
N THR A 243 2.35 -15.65 3.72
CA THR A 243 1.60 -14.94 4.76
C THR A 243 2.46 -14.70 6.00
N GLY A 244 2.36 -13.50 6.57
CA GLY A 244 3.13 -13.03 7.71
C GLY A 244 4.55 -12.55 7.39
N GLN A 245 4.90 -12.44 6.11
CA GLN A 245 6.24 -12.02 5.67
C GLN A 245 6.29 -10.57 5.18
N VAL A 246 7.49 -10.02 5.26
CA VAL A 246 7.89 -8.78 4.61
C VAL A 246 8.59 -9.12 3.30
N LEU A 247 8.05 -8.63 2.19
CA LEU A 247 8.45 -8.98 0.83
C LEU A 247 9.07 -7.76 0.13
N ILE A 248 10.16 -7.97 -0.61
CA ILE A 248 10.72 -6.94 -1.49
C ILE A 248 10.01 -7.03 -2.83
N GLY A 249 9.25 -5.99 -3.20
CA GLY A 249 8.39 -6.02 -4.38
C GLY A 249 9.11 -6.40 -5.68
N ALA A 250 10.31 -5.86 -5.90
CA ALA A 250 11.13 -6.17 -7.07
C ALA A 250 11.56 -7.65 -7.16
N GLU A 251 11.82 -8.30 -6.02
CA GLU A 251 12.22 -9.71 -5.99
C GLU A 251 11.03 -10.63 -6.24
N ILE A 252 9.88 -10.31 -5.62
CA ILE A 252 8.64 -11.03 -5.88
C ILE A 252 8.22 -10.90 -7.34
N ALA A 253 8.39 -9.71 -7.93
CA ALA A 253 8.13 -9.51 -9.35
C ALA A 253 9.01 -10.42 -10.21
N GLN A 254 10.31 -10.53 -9.88
CA GLN A 254 11.22 -11.42 -10.59
C GLN A 254 10.82 -12.90 -10.43
N GLU A 255 10.49 -13.34 -9.21
CA GLU A 255 10.04 -14.71 -8.91
C GLU A 255 8.75 -15.08 -9.68
N LEU A 256 7.78 -14.16 -9.74
CA LEU A 256 6.48 -14.38 -10.36
C LEU A 256 6.42 -13.98 -11.85
N GLY A 257 7.55 -13.57 -12.43
CA GLY A 257 7.63 -13.17 -13.85
C GLY A 257 6.86 -11.89 -14.20
N VAL A 258 6.69 -10.99 -13.23
CA VAL A 258 6.02 -9.69 -13.40
C VAL A 258 7.02 -8.63 -13.85
N GLU A 259 6.64 -7.86 -14.85
CA GLU A 259 7.37 -6.67 -15.30
C GLU A 259 6.64 -5.39 -14.86
N ASP A 260 7.40 -4.33 -14.68
CA ASP A 260 6.87 -2.98 -14.58
C ASP A 260 6.41 -2.49 -15.97
N THR A 261 5.75 -1.34 -16.00
CA THR A 261 5.36 -0.63 -17.21
C THR A 261 6.52 -0.53 -18.22
N GLN A 262 6.18 -0.66 -19.50
CA GLN A 262 7.14 -0.67 -20.62
C GLN A 262 8.19 -1.80 -20.55
N GLY A 263 7.90 -2.90 -19.85
CA GLY A 263 8.78 -4.07 -19.75
C GLY A 263 9.99 -3.87 -18.85
N ARG A 264 9.98 -2.84 -17.99
CA ARG A 264 11.10 -2.55 -17.08
C ARG A 264 11.13 -3.56 -15.93
N ARG A 265 12.33 -3.82 -15.41
CA ARG A 265 12.57 -4.71 -14.25
C ARG A 265 13.36 -3.93 -13.20
N PRO A 266 12.68 -3.22 -12.29
CA PRO A 266 13.34 -2.48 -11.21
C PRO A 266 14.22 -3.42 -10.36
N PRO A 267 15.42 -2.97 -9.91
CA PRO A 267 16.32 -3.82 -9.14
C PRO A 267 15.87 -3.98 -7.69
N SER A 268 16.31 -5.06 -7.04
CA SER A 268 16.24 -5.15 -5.57
C SER A 268 17.20 -4.16 -4.93
N HIS A 269 16.72 -3.45 -3.91
CA HIS A 269 17.54 -2.55 -3.09
C HIS A 269 18.13 -3.23 -1.85
N ARG A 270 17.87 -4.54 -1.64
CA ARG A 270 18.43 -5.32 -0.53
C ARG A 270 19.94 -5.12 -0.33
N PRO A 271 20.81 -5.13 -1.37
CA PRO A 271 22.26 -4.99 -1.18
C PRO A 271 22.68 -3.66 -0.54
N PHE A 272 21.83 -2.63 -0.61
CA PHE A 272 22.13 -1.29 -0.11
C PHE A 272 21.36 -0.93 1.17
N LEU A 273 20.14 -1.46 1.31
CA LEU A 273 19.20 -1.06 2.36
C LEU A 273 18.93 -2.17 3.39
N GLY A 274 19.46 -3.37 3.17
CA GLY A 274 19.40 -4.49 4.10
C GLY A 274 18.23 -5.45 3.86
N ASP A 275 18.17 -6.46 4.72
CA ASP A 275 17.23 -7.56 4.64
C ASP A 275 15.89 -7.25 5.32
N PRO A 276 14.79 -7.89 4.86
CA PRO A 276 13.55 -7.98 5.61
C PRO A 276 13.78 -8.55 7.03
N PRO A 277 13.02 -8.11 8.05
CA PRO A 277 13.16 -8.63 9.40
C PRO A 277 12.74 -10.11 9.46
N VAL A 278 13.42 -10.88 10.32
CA VAL A 278 13.01 -12.24 10.67
C VAL A 278 12.28 -12.20 12.00
N PHE A 279 10.98 -12.47 11.99
CA PHE A 279 10.17 -12.55 13.20
C PHE A 279 10.20 -13.97 13.79
N SER A 280 10.08 -14.06 15.12
CA SER A 280 9.98 -15.34 15.81
C SER A 280 8.67 -16.04 15.46
N ALA A 281 8.70 -17.37 15.27
CA ALA A 281 7.50 -18.17 15.08
C ALA A 281 6.75 -18.49 16.39
N ALA A 282 7.26 -18.04 17.54
CA ALA A 282 6.63 -18.28 18.84
C ALA A 282 5.32 -17.49 18.97
N VAL A 283 4.24 -18.19 19.31
CA VAL A 283 2.93 -17.61 19.67
C VAL A 283 2.75 -17.79 21.18
N ILE A 284 2.30 -16.74 21.86
CA ILE A 284 1.99 -16.76 23.29
C ILE A 284 0.47 -16.78 23.43
N ASP A 285 -0.06 -17.95 23.78
CA ASP A 285 -1.50 -18.21 24.01
C ASP A 285 -1.88 -18.12 25.49
#